data_AF-A0A3A8YTJ6-F1
#
_entry.id   AF-A0A3A8YTJ6-F1
#
_cell.length_a   1.000
_cell.length_b   1.000
_cell.length_c   1.000
_cell.angle_alpha   90.00
_cell.angle_beta   90.00
_cell.angle_gamma   90.00
#
_symmetry.space_group_name_H-M   'P 1'
#
loop_
_entity.id
_entity.type
_entity.pdbx_description
1 polymer ?
#
loop_
_entity_poly.entity_id
_entity_poly.type
_entity_poly.pdbx_seq_one_letter_code
_entity_poly.pdbx_strand_id
1 'polypeptide(L)'
;MGYGMNDRNKKMIDIIIKKADALCPDALVLIGVYGSVVTGDEYEKSDLDLMILINDENGQVLADGFIIDDVDIGYDLYCTSWDMLEEDAQCDHAHLSKLFDSEIVYCKDKIALKRLDGIRRKAAELLVSDKRYEKADKAYSDAKKMLAEVYLTQSLSKARSCAGAAIEFIENAVMLYNGQYFKRGTKKALEELKQLGLPFDPETRILAVIQAETVEKIRAGLTELFVLTDGYLQVPKKKESSSAENLRGTYEEMYSNWKNKMAEAAGRDDVYSSFMNLLSLQYMFHGIAECIAVDDFEIMDKFNPKNLRVNVDVFDQALNKYLAEYEKVGICPKHFENMTEFAEDYNKEIL
;
A
#
# COMPACT_ATOMS: atom_id res chain seq x y z
N MET A 1 -28.92 14.19 22.78
CA MET A 1 -29.68 14.75 21.63
C MET A 1 -29.51 13.75 20.50
N GLY A 2 -30.48 12.86 20.32
CA GLY A 2 -30.41 11.77 19.33
C GLY A 2 -31.24 12.12 18.11
N TYR A 3 -30.58 12.51 17.03
CA TYR A 3 -31.14 12.56 15.68
C TYR A 3 -30.70 11.28 14.97
N GLY A 4 -31.60 10.58 14.26
CA GLY A 4 -31.17 9.70 13.15
C GLY A 4 -31.73 8.27 13.07
N MET A 5 -32.45 7.74 14.07
CA MET A 5 -32.95 6.35 13.95
C MET A 5 -34.47 6.29 13.86
N ASN A 6 -34.95 5.97 12.67
CA ASN A 6 -36.38 5.77 12.40
C ASN A 6 -36.92 4.52 13.12
N ASP A 7 -38.25 4.42 13.22
CA ASP A 7 -38.90 3.35 13.99
C ASP A 7 -38.64 1.95 13.39
N ARG A 8 -38.43 1.87 12.08
CA ARG A 8 -38.08 0.61 11.39
C ARG A 8 -36.71 0.11 11.84
N ASN A 9 -35.71 0.98 11.90
CA ASN A 9 -34.35 0.64 12.29
C ASN A 9 -34.28 0.20 13.77
N LYS A 10 -34.99 0.89 14.66
CA LYS A 10 -35.14 0.46 16.06
C LYS A 10 -35.79 -0.91 16.18
N LYS A 11 -36.89 -1.12 15.45
CA LYS A 11 -37.59 -2.42 15.42
C LYS A 11 -36.69 -3.55 14.92
N MET A 12 -35.81 -3.28 13.95
CA MET A 12 -34.83 -4.26 13.47
C MET A 12 -33.88 -4.69 14.58
N ILE A 13 -33.30 -3.73 15.30
CA ILE A 13 -32.38 -3.99 16.42
C ILE A 13 -33.08 -4.79 17.53
N ASP A 14 -34.32 -4.41 17.89
CA ASP A 14 -35.10 -5.12 18.90
C ASP A 14 -35.40 -6.58 18.50
N ILE A 15 -35.68 -6.83 17.22
CA ILE A 15 -35.90 -8.18 16.68
C ILE A 15 -34.61 -9.02 16.80
N ILE A 16 -33.45 -8.44 16.47
CA ILE A 16 -32.16 -9.12 16.58
C ILE A 16 -31.86 -9.49 18.03
N ILE A 17 -32.04 -8.56 18.96
CA ILE A 17 -31.84 -8.81 20.41
C ILE A 17 -32.76 -9.93 20.88
N LYS A 18 -34.05 -9.86 20.52
CA LYS A 18 -35.03 -10.90 20.88
C LYS A 18 -34.66 -12.28 20.31
N LYS A 19 -34.17 -12.32 19.06
CA LYS A 19 -33.70 -13.56 18.43
C LYS A 19 -32.47 -14.11 19.15
N ALA A 20 -31.55 -13.23 19.56
CA ALA A 20 -30.36 -13.62 20.31
C ALA A 20 -30.72 -14.23 21.67
N ASP A 21 -31.59 -13.59 22.44
CA ASP A 21 -32.05 -14.09 23.74
C ASP A 21 -32.71 -15.47 23.63
N ALA A 22 -33.42 -15.73 22.54
CA ALA A 22 -34.15 -16.98 22.33
C ALA A 22 -33.28 -18.12 21.78
N LEU A 23 -32.37 -17.83 20.85
CA LEU A 23 -31.70 -18.86 20.04
C LEU A 23 -30.21 -19.01 20.34
N CYS A 24 -29.55 -17.96 20.81
CA CYS A 24 -28.12 -17.97 21.11
C CYS A 24 -27.84 -17.10 22.35
N PRO A 25 -28.40 -17.45 23.52
CA PRO A 25 -28.18 -16.70 24.75
C PRO A 25 -26.68 -16.59 24.99
N ASP A 26 -26.25 -15.43 25.49
CA ASP A 26 -24.86 -15.08 25.76
C ASP A 26 -23.92 -14.86 24.56
N ALA A 27 -24.32 -15.27 23.35
CA ALA A 27 -23.48 -15.15 22.15
C ALA A 27 -23.41 -13.72 21.59
N LEU A 28 -24.50 -12.96 21.64
CA LEU A 28 -24.54 -11.56 21.23
C LEU A 28 -23.81 -10.66 22.25
N VAL A 29 -22.86 -9.86 21.76
CA VAL A 29 -21.98 -9.03 22.60
C VAL A 29 -22.38 -7.57 22.54
N LEU A 30 -22.46 -7.02 21.33
CA LEU A 30 -22.85 -5.64 21.10
C LEU A 30 -23.50 -5.50 19.72
N ILE A 31 -24.27 -4.44 19.57
CA ILE A 31 -24.75 -3.97 18.27
C ILE A 31 -24.28 -2.52 18.13
N GLY A 32 -23.49 -2.26 17.10
CA GLY A 32 -23.17 -0.91 16.64
C GLY A 32 -23.97 -0.56 15.40
N VAL A 33 -24.45 0.67 15.28
CA VAL A 33 -24.99 1.23 14.04
C VAL A 33 -23.90 2.05 13.39
N TYR A 34 -23.68 1.91 12.08
CA TYR A 34 -22.72 2.72 11.34
C TYR A 34 -23.29 3.13 9.97
N GLY A 35 -22.44 3.60 9.06
CA GLY A 35 -22.84 3.88 7.68
C GLY A 35 -23.75 5.09 7.53
N SER A 36 -24.72 4.99 6.61
CA SER A 36 -25.50 6.16 6.16
C SER A 36 -26.35 6.80 7.28
N VAL A 37 -26.79 6.00 8.25
CA VAL A 37 -27.55 6.46 9.44
C VAL A 37 -26.70 7.35 10.35
N VAL A 38 -25.46 6.94 10.63
CA VAL A 38 -24.54 7.70 11.52
C VAL A 38 -23.98 8.93 10.80
N THR A 39 -23.70 8.82 9.51
CA THR A 39 -23.13 9.92 8.72
C THR A 39 -24.15 10.96 8.27
N GLY A 40 -25.45 10.67 8.41
CA GLY A 40 -26.54 11.54 7.94
C GLY A 40 -26.70 11.54 6.41
N ASP A 41 -26.11 10.57 5.71
CA ASP A 41 -26.21 10.39 4.26
C ASP A 41 -27.33 9.42 3.85
N GLU A 42 -28.15 8.98 4.81
CA GLU A 42 -29.31 8.12 4.56
C GLU A 42 -30.32 8.79 3.60
N TYR A 43 -30.97 7.97 2.79
CA TYR A 43 -32.08 8.38 1.93
C TYR A 43 -33.21 7.35 2.00
N GLU A 44 -34.31 7.58 1.28
CA GLU A 44 -35.53 6.76 1.38
C GLU A 44 -35.31 5.25 1.25
N LYS A 45 -34.30 4.83 0.47
CA LYS A 45 -33.97 3.41 0.21
C LYS A 45 -32.70 2.93 0.93
N SER A 46 -32.19 3.70 1.89
CA SER A 46 -31.10 3.23 2.75
C SER A 46 -31.58 2.08 3.64
N ASP A 47 -30.77 1.03 3.66
CA ASP A 47 -30.80 -0.06 4.63
C ASP A 47 -30.14 0.37 5.96
N LEU A 48 -29.94 -0.60 6.86
CA LEU A 48 -29.35 -0.37 8.18
C LEU A 48 -28.05 -1.16 8.32
N ASP A 49 -26.93 -0.44 8.31
CA ASP A 49 -25.61 -1.00 8.53
C ASP A 49 -25.39 -1.30 10.02
N LEU A 50 -25.18 -2.59 10.35
CA LEU A 50 -24.99 -3.06 11.72
C LEU A 50 -23.65 -3.77 11.92
N MET A 51 -22.97 -3.46 13.01
CA MET A 51 -21.90 -4.28 13.59
C MET A 51 -22.52 -5.18 14.66
N ILE A 52 -22.96 -6.38 14.25
CA ILE A 52 -23.50 -7.40 15.16
C ILE A 52 -22.33 -8.23 15.68
N LEU A 53 -21.75 -7.86 16.82
CA LEU A 53 -20.58 -8.56 17.36
C LEU A 53 -21.00 -9.77 18.19
N ILE A 54 -20.43 -10.92 17.88
CA ILE A 54 -20.69 -12.19 18.57
C ILE A 54 -19.41 -12.77 19.19
N ASN A 55 -19.55 -13.54 20.27
CA ASN A 55 -18.43 -14.18 20.96
C ASN A 55 -18.04 -15.54 20.38
N ASP A 56 -18.99 -16.26 19.80
CA ASP A 56 -18.81 -17.63 19.32
C ASP A 56 -19.77 -17.96 18.18
N GLU A 57 -19.54 -19.11 17.54
CA GLU A 57 -20.25 -19.56 16.33
C GLU A 57 -21.76 -19.71 16.52
N ASN A 58 -22.27 -19.91 17.75
CA ASN A 58 -23.72 -20.00 17.96
C ASN A 58 -24.43 -18.69 17.58
N GLY A 59 -23.73 -17.55 17.71
CA GLY A 59 -24.25 -16.24 17.31
C GLY A 59 -24.45 -16.08 15.81
N GLN A 60 -23.90 -16.97 14.97
CA GLN A 60 -24.10 -16.92 13.51
C GLN A 60 -25.56 -17.12 13.10
N VAL A 61 -26.41 -17.67 13.98
CA VAL A 61 -27.86 -17.76 13.77
C VAL A 61 -28.55 -16.40 13.61
N LEU A 62 -27.87 -15.31 14.00
CA LEU A 62 -28.35 -13.94 13.85
C LEU A 62 -28.11 -13.36 12.45
N ALA A 63 -27.17 -13.91 11.69
CA ALA A 63 -26.94 -13.50 10.31
C ALA A 63 -28.13 -13.89 9.43
N ASP A 64 -28.54 -13.01 8.53
CA ASP A 64 -29.67 -13.21 7.63
C ASP A 64 -29.65 -12.21 6.48
N GLY A 65 -30.15 -12.62 5.31
CA GLY A 65 -30.28 -11.77 4.13
C GLY A 65 -31.72 -11.79 3.64
N PHE A 66 -32.38 -10.64 3.59
CA PHE A 66 -33.81 -10.57 3.23
C PHE A 66 -34.17 -9.25 2.56
N ILE A 67 -35.34 -9.23 1.90
CA ILE A 67 -35.91 -8.05 1.26
C ILE A 67 -37.24 -7.75 1.93
N ILE A 68 -37.50 -6.48 2.23
CA ILE A 68 -38.82 -6.03 2.68
C ILE A 68 -39.56 -5.44 1.47
N ASP A 69 -40.41 -6.23 0.83
CA ASP A 69 -41.11 -5.88 -0.41
C ASP A 69 -41.89 -4.56 -0.33
N ASP A 70 -42.56 -4.30 0.82
CA ASP A 70 -43.37 -3.09 1.01
C ASP A 70 -42.57 -1.78 0.85
N VAL A 71 -41.27 -1.82 1.17
CA VAL A 71 -40.37 -0.66 1.03
C VAL A 71 -39.31 -0.88 -0.04
N ASP A 72 -39.23 -2.07 -0.64
CA ASP A 72 -38.26 -2.48 -1.64
C ASP A 72 -36.83 -2.12 -1.21
N ILE A 73 -36.44 -2.65 -0.04
CA ILE A 73 -35.11 -2.50 0.57
C ILE A 73 -34.61 -3.89 0.97
N GLY A 74 -33.38 -4.20 0.54
CA GLY A 74 -32.64 -5.38 0.97
C GLY A 74 -31.87 -5.09 2.26
N TYR A 75 -31.72 -6.12 3.09
CA TYR A 75 -30.93 -6.10 4.31
C TYR A 75 -29.95 -7.26 4.26
N ASP A 76 -28.69 -6.98 4.60
CA ASP A 76 -27.64 -7.97 4.80
C ASP A 76 -27.14 -7.89 6.25
N LEU A 77 -27.70 -8.74 7.10
CA LEU A 77 -27.27 -8.87 8.48
C LEU A 77 -26.14 -9.88 8.54
N TYR A 78 -24.92 -9.40 8.78
CA TYR A 78 -23.77 -10.28 8.98
C TYR A 78 -23.22 -10.13 10.41
N CYS A 79 -22.77 -11.25 10.97
CA CYS A 79 -22.13 -11.26 12.27
C CYS A 79 -20.65 -10.90 12.14
N THR A 80 -20.17 -10.09 13.08
CA THR A 80 -18.76 -9.71 13.23
C THR A 80 -18.15 -10.51 14.38
N SER A 81 -16.93 -11.00 14.21
CA SER A 81 -16.15 -11.60 15.30
C SER A 81 -15.12 -10.63 15.86
N TRP A 82 -14.57 -10.94 17.03
CA TRP A 82 -13.46 -10.17 17.57
C TRP A 82 -12.21 -10.22 16.69
N ASP A 83 -11.96 -11.34 16.01
CA ASP A 83 -10.81 -11.50 15.12
C ASP A 83 -10.94 -10.58 13.90
N MET A 84 -12.14 -10.45 13.33
CA MET A 84 -12.41 -9.49 12.25
C MET A 84 -12.12 -8.04 12.67
N LEU A 85 -12.43 -7.67 13.93
CA LEU A 85 -12.13 -6.33 14.43
C LEU A 85 -10.63 -6.13 14.72
N GLU A 86 -9.92 -7.16 15.16
CA GLU A 86 -8.46 -7.12 15.33
C GLU A 86 -7.73 -7.09 13.97
N GLU A 87 -8.30 -7.73 12.93
CA GLU A 87 -7.88 -7.62 11.52
C GLU A 87 -8.11 -6.20 11.00
N ASP A 88 -9.31 -5.63 11.17
CA ASP A 88 -9.60 -4.22 10.83
C ASP A 88 -8.61 -3.28 11.53
N ALA A 89 -8.21 -3.58 12.79
CA ALA A 89 -7.24 -2.79 13.53
C ALA A 89 -5.80 -2.86 12.98
N GLN A 90 -5.48 -3.82 12.10
CA GLN A 90 -4.23 -3.82 11.35
C GLN A 90 -4.20 -2.77 10.24
N CYS A 91 -5.33 -2.13 9.93
CA CYS A 91 -5.46 -1.08 8.92
C CYS A 91 -4.92 -1.51 7.54
N ASP A 92 -5.23 -2.75 7.14
CA ASP A 92 -4.85 -3.29 5.82
C ASP A 92 -5.74 -2.73 4.69
N HIS A 93 -6.81 -2.00 5.04
CA HIS A 93 -7.65 -1.20 4.14
C HIS A 93 -8.14 0.07 4.84
N ALA A 94 -8.65 1.03 4.06
CA ALA A 94 -9.20 2.31 4.51
C ALA A 94 -10.71 2.26 4.79
N HIS A 95 -11.40 1.13 4.61
CA HIS A 95 -12.82 0.99 4.95
C HIS A 95 -13.03 0.63 6.43
N LEU A 96 -12.70 1.56 7.34
CA LEU A 96 -12.64 1.31 8.79
C LEU A 96 -13.79 1.94 9.60
N SER A 97 -14.79 2.53 8.93
CA SER A 97 -15.92 3.20 9.61
C SER A 97 -16.73 2.27 10.52
N LYS A 98 -16.92 1.00 10.13
CA LYS A 98 -17.53 -0.02 10.99
C LYS A 98 -16.81 -0.13 12.33
N LEU A 99 -15.47 -0.16 12.35
CA LEU A 99 -14.69 -0.23 13.58
C LEU A 99 -14.74 1.11 14.35
N PHE A 100 -14.44 2.23 13.69
CA PHE A 100 -14.27 3.52 14.36
C PHE A 100 -15.57 4.24 14.69
N ASP A 101 -16.50 4.29 13.73
CA ASP A 101 -17.67 5.18 13.75
C ASP A 101 -18.95 4.49 14.21
N SER A 102 -18.92 3.18 14.50
CA SER A 102 -20.08 2.48 15.04
C SER A 102 -20.56 3.10 16.36
N GLU A 103 -21.79 3.62 16.35
CA GLU A 103 -22.53 4.04 17.53
C GLU A 103 -23.14 2.83 18.23
N ILE A 104 -22.71 2.55 19.46
CA ILE A 104 -23.15 1.34 20.17
C ILE A 104 -24.56 1.54 20.75
N VAL A 105 -25.50 0.72 20.27
CA VAL A 105 -26.93 0.78 20.63
C VAL A 105 -27.36 -0.36 21.56
N TYR A 106 -26.60 -1.45 21.57
CA TYR A 106 -26.75 -2.55 22.52
C TYR A 106 -25.36 -3.01 22.96
N CYS A 107 -25.21 -3.32 24.24
CA CYS A 107 -24.01 -3.98 24.74
C CYS A 107 -24.33 -4.84 25.97
N LYS A 108 -23.83 -6.07 25.97
CA LYS A 108 -24.00 -7.05 27.03
C LYS A 108 -23.37 -6.59 28.35
N ASP A 109 -22.14 -6.08 28.30
CA ASP A 109 -21.40 -5.65 29.48
C ASP A 109 -20.30 -4.62 29.19
N LYS A 110 -19.77 -4.00 30.25
CA LYS A 110 -18.71 -2.98 30.14
C LYS A 110 -17.35 -3.56 29.73
N ILE A 111 -17.13 -4.87 29.88
CA ILE A 111 -15.87 -5.53 29.52
C ILE A 111 -15.75 -5.57 27.99
N ALA A 112 -16.84 -5.88 27.29
CA ALA A 112 -16.92 -5.84 25.85
C ALA A 112 -16.62 -4.45 25.28
N LEU A 113 -17.24 -3.39 25.84
CA LEU A 113 -16.94 -2.01 25.44
C LEU A 113 -15.46 -1.67 25.62
N LYS A 114 -14.88 -2.02 26.77
CA LYS A 114 -13.46 -1.77 27.04
C LYS A 114 -12.54 -2.51 26.06
N ARG A 115 -12.92 -3.72 25.63
CA ARG A 115 -12.18 -4.47 24.60
C ARG A 115 -12.27 -3.78 23.25
N LEU A 116 -13.46 -3.38 22.81
CA LEU A 116 -13.66 -2.63 21.56
C LEU A 116 -12.86 -1.32 21.56
N ASP A 117 -12.89 -0.56 22.67
CA ASP A 117 -12.10 0.67 22.82
C ASP A 117 -10.60 0.42 22.72
N GLY A 118 -10.13 -0.74 23.22
CA GLY A 118 -8.75 -1.18 23.06
C GLY A 118 -8.38 -1.41 21.60
N ILE A 119 -9.25 -2.07 20.83
CA ILE A 119 -9.06 -2.33 19.40
C ILE A 119 -9.05 -1.02 18.59
N ARG A 120 -10.04 -0.15 18.83
CA ARG A 120 -10.10 1.20 18.23
C ARG A 120 -8.83 2.00 18.49
N ARG A 121 -8.30 1.93 19.72
CA ARG A 121 -7.05 2.61 20.09
C ARG A 121 -5.85 2.06 19.32
N LYS A 122 -5.69 0.73 19.23
CA LYS A 122 -4.61 0.12 18.44
C LYS A 122 -4.64 0.59 16.98
N ALA A 123 -5.83 0.60 16.37
CA ALA A 123 -6.01 1.07 14.99
C ALA A 123 -5.66 2.56 14.84
N ALA A 124 -6.13 3.40 15.76
CA ALA A 124 -5.82 4.83 15.77
C ALA A 124 -4.31 5.09 15.93
N GLU A 125 -3.66 4.39 16.86
CA GLU A 125 -2.20 4.46 17.08
C GLU A 125 -1.41 4.06 15.83
N LEU A 126 -1.88 3.05 15.09
CA LEU A 126 -1.27 2.65 13.81
C LEU A 126 -1.39 3.76 12.76
N LEU A 127 -2.61 4.30 12.55
CA LEU A 127 -2.88 5.34 11.55
C LEU A 127 -2.11 6.65 11.80
N VAL A 128 -1.75 6.98 13.05
CA VAL A 128 -0.92 8.16 13.34
C VAL A 128 0.58 7.89 13.26
N SER A 129 1.01 6.63 13.27
CA SER A 129 2.41 6.21 13.20
C SER A 129 2.93 6.08 11.76
N ASP A 130 4.25 5.99 11.60
CA ASP A 130 4.89 5.75 10.30
C ASP A 130 4.56 4.37 9.70
N LYS A 131 4.02 3.42 10.49
CA LYS A 131 3.53 2.13 9.97
C LYS A 131 2.42 2.30 8.93
N ARG A 132 1.71 3.42 8.92
CA ARG A 132 0.69 3.71 7.90
C ARG A 132 1.28 3.75 6.49
N TYR A 133 2.55 4.15 6.35
CA TYR A 133 3.23 4.17 5.06
C TYR A 133 3.46 2.76 4.52
N GLU A 134 3.76 1.79 5.38
CA GLU A 134 3.85 0.37 4.99
C GLU A 134 2.49 -0.16 4.52
N LYS A 135 1.39 0.26 5.18
CA LYS A 135 0.03 -0.11 4.77
C LYS A 135 -0.36 0.52 3.43
N ALA A 136 -0.03 1.79 3.24
CA ALA A 136 -0.24 2.49 1.98
C ALA A 136 0.57 1.84 0.84
N ASP A 137 1.83 1.48 1.07
CA ASP A 137 2.68 0.82 0.08
C ASP A 137 2.17 -0.57 -0.30
N LYS A 138 1.67 -1.34 0.69
CA LYS A 138 1.01 -2.63 0.43
C LYS A 138 -0.21 -2.47 -0.49
N ALA A 139 -1.12 -1.56 -0.15
CA ALA A 139 -2.31 -1.29 -0.96
C ALA A 139 -1.91 -0.81 -2.37
N TYR A 140 -0.94 0.09 -2.48
CA TYR A 140 -0.47 0.59 -3.77
C TYR A 140 0.24 -0.50 -4.60
N SER A 141 0.94 -1.44 -3.96
CA SER A 141 1.50 -2.62 -4.60
C SER A 141 0.42 -3.55 -5.16
N ASP A 142 -0.69 -3.71 -4.46
CA ASP A 142 -1.85 -4.45 -4.99
C ASP A 142 -2.51 -3.71 -6.17
N ALA A 143 -2.53 -2.37 -6.16
CA ALA A 143 -2.92 -1.58 -7.32
C ALA A 143 -2.01 -1.86 -8.52
N LYS A 144 -0.67 -1.89 -8.33
CA LYS A 144 0.29 -2.18 -9.41
C LYS A 144 0.05 -3.56 -10.05
N LYS A 145 -0.37 -4.56 -9.28
CA LYS A 145 -0.77 -5.88 -9.82
C LYS A 145 -1.99 -5.74 -10.73
N MET A 146 -2.99 -4.95 -10.34
CA MET A 146 -4.18 -4.70 -11.17
C MET A 146 -3.85 -3.90 -12.44
N LEU A 147 -2.90 -2.96 -12.38
CA LEU A 147 -2.38 -2.30 -13.58
C LEU A 147 -1.77 -3.31 -14.57
N ALA A 148 -0.98 -4.27 -14.09
CA ALA A 148 -0.42 -5.31 -14.93
C ALA A 148 -1.53 -6.13 -15.63
N GLU A 149 -2.60 -6.50 -14.91
CA GLU A 149 -3.76 -7.19 -15.49
C GLU A 149 -4.46 -6.37 -16.59
N VAL A 150 -4.56 -5.04 -16.44
CA VAL A 150 -5.08 -4.13 -17.48
C VAL A 150 -4.18 -4.14 -18.73
N TYR A 151 -2.87 -4.25 -18.56
CA TYR A 151 -1.93 -4.35 -19.68
C TYR A 151 -1.95 -5.72 -20.37
N LEU A 152 -2.19 -6.80 -19.63
CA LEU A 152 -2.22 -8.16 -20.18
C LEU A 152 -3.53 -8.49 -20.92
N THR A 153 -4.64 -7.86 -20.56
CA THR A 153 -5.95 -8.18 -21.15
C THR A 153 -6.23 -7.43 -22.46
N GLN A 154 -7.01 -8.06 -23.35
CA GLN A 154 -7.61 -7.40 -24.52
C GLN A 154 -9.13 -7.19 -24.36
N SER A 155 -9.72 -7.73 -23.28
CA SER A 155 -11.14 -7.59 -22.99
C SER A 155 -11.42 -6.26 -22.32
N LEU A 156 -12.27 -5.43 -22.93
CA LEU A 156 -12.70 -4.17 -22.33
C LEU A 156 -13.37 -4.38 -20.98
N SER A 157 -14.17 -5.44 -20.83
CA SER A 157 -14.82 -5.79 -19.57
C SER A 157 -13.78 -6.07 -18.47
N LYS A 158 -12.79 -6.94 -18.77
CA LYS A 158 -11.73 -7.27 -17.82
C LYS A 158 -10.85 -6.05 -17.50
N ALA A 159 -10.53 -5.23 -18.51
CA ALA A 159 -9.78 -3.99 -18.31
C ALA A 159 -10.51 -3.04 -17.36
N ARG A 160 -11.84 -2.89 -17.50
CA ARG A 160 -12.65 -2.08 -16.58
C ARG A 160 -12.68 -2.66 -15.17
N SER A 161 -12.85 -3.96 -15.01
CA SER A 161 -12.84 -4.60 -13.69
C SER A 161 -11.50 -4.41 -12.98
N CYS A 162 -10.38 -4.63 -13.68
CA CYS A 162 -9.06 -4.46 -13.11
C CYS A 162 -8.72 -2.97 -12.87
N ALA A 163 -9.15 -2.06 -13.75
CA ALA A 163 -8.99 -0.63 -13.51
C ALA A 163 -9.79 -0.14 -12.29
N GLY A 164 -11.03 -0.63 -12.11
CA GLY A 164 -11.84 -0.34 -10.92
C GLY A 164 -11.17 -0.82 -9.64
N ALA A 165 -10.67 -2.06 -9.62
CA ALA A 165 -9.92 -2.58 -8.48
C ALA A 165 -8.61 -1.80 -8.23
N ALA A 166 -7.89 -1.40 -9.29
CA ALA A 166 -6.70 -0.56 -9.15
C ALA A 166 -7.03 0.80 -8.52
N ILE A 167 -8.14 1.43 -8.93
CA ILE A 167 -8.62 2.69 -8.36
C ILE A 167 -8.92 2.49 -6.87
N GLU A 168 -9.68 1.47 -6.49
CA GLU A 168 -9.98 1.18 -5.08
C GLU A 168 -8.71 1.00 -4.24
N PHE A 169 -7.71 0.28 -4.73
CA PHE A 169 -6.43 0.14 -4.04
C PHE A 169 -5.64 1.46 -3.94
N ILE A 170 -5.69 2.32 -4.97
CA ILE A 170 -5.09 3.66 -4.94
C ILE A 170 -5.80 4.53 -3.88
N GLU A 171 -7.12 4.50 -3.85
CA GLU A 171 -7.93 5.22 -2.86
C GLU A 171 -7.57 4.78 -1.42
N ASN A 172 -7.46 3.46 -1.19
CA ASN A 172 -6.99 2.91 0.08
C ASN A 172 -5.58 3.40 0.43
N ALA A 173 -4.64 3.33 -0.52
CA ALA A 173 -3.26 3.75 -0.30
C ALA A 173 -3.17 5.23 0.09
N VAL A 174 -3.89 6.10 -0.63
CA VAL A 174 -3.92 7.54 -0.38
C VAL A 174 -4.52 7.86 0.99
N MET A 175 -5.64 7.24 1.37
CA MET A 175 -6.25 7.45 2.68
C MET A 175 -5.31 7.01 3.81
N LEU A 176 -4.77 5.79 3.72
CA LEU A 176 -3.87 5.24 4.73
C LEU A 176 -2.57 6.06 4.87
N TYR A 177 -2.01 6.52 3.75
CA TYR A 177 -0.82 7.40 3.76
C TYR A 177 -1.06 8.67 4.59
N ASN A 178 -2.27 9.22 4.53
CA ASN A 178 -2.70 10.40 5.29
C ASN A 178 -3.17 10.08 6.72
N GLY A 179 -3.08 8.82 7.16
CA GLY A 179 -3.62 8.38 8.45
C GLY A 179 -5.14 8.52 8.54
N GLN A 180 -5.82 8.52 7.40
CA GLN A 180 -7.27 8.64 7.26
C GLN A 180 -7.88 7.31 6.82
N TYR A 181 -9.20 7.23 6.92
CA TYR A 181 -10.02 6.12 6.44
C TYR A 181 -11.36 6.68 5.95
N PHE A 182 -12.06 5.95 5.11
CA PHE A 182 -13.36 6.36 4.58
C PHE A 182 -14.45 6.26 5.63
N LYS A 183 -15.17 7.35 5.85
CA LYS A 183 -16.27 7.45 6.82
C LYS A 183 -17.63 7.28 6.17
N ARG A 184 -17.78 7.77 4.93
CA ARG A 184 -19.09 7.99 4.29
C ARG A 184 -19.36 7.02 3.11
N GLY A 185 -18.61 5.92 3.07
CA GLY A 185 -18.76 4.86 2.08
C GLY A 185 -18.46 5.31 0.65
N THR A 186 -18.69 4.42 -0.31
CA THR A 186 -18.32 4.62 -1.72
C THR A 186 -18.96 5.86 -2.36
N LYS A 187 -20.19 6.22 -1.95
CA LYS A 187 -20.92 7.39 -2.48
C LYS A 187 -20.16 8.70 -2.30
N LYS A 188 -19.30 8.78 -1.28
CA LYS A 188 -18.62 10.00 -0.84
C LYS A 188 -17.10 9.88 -0.89
N ALA A 189 -16.56 8.77 -1.38
CA ALA A 189 -15.12 8.52 -1.46
C ALA A 189 -14.36 9.64 -2.20
N LEU A 190 -14.85 10.09 -3.37
CA LEU A 190 -14.22 11.19 -4.11
C LEU A 190 -14.25 12.53 -3.35
N GLU A 191 -15.33 12.81 -2.61
CA GLU A 191 -15.42 14.00 -1.74
C GLU A 191 -14.41 13.91 -0.59
N GLU A 192 -14.24 12.74 0.02
CA GLU A 192 -13.29 12.51 1.11
C GLU A 192 -11.83 12.62 0.60
N LEU A 193 -11.51 12.07 -0.56
CA LEU A 193 -10.18 12.21 -1.18
C LEU A 193 -9.84 13.67 -1.49
N LYS A 194 -10.81 14.44 -1.97
CA LYS A 194 -10.62 15.86 -2.28
C LYS A 194 -10.26 16.71 -1.06
N GLN A 195 -10.71 16.30 0.14
CA GLN A 195 -10.40 16.99 1.39
C GLN A 195 -8.94 16.83 1.83
N LEU A 196 -8.21 15.85 1.27
CA LEU A 196 -6.80 15.62 1.59
C LEU A 196 -5.86 16.68 1.00
N GLY A 197 -6.32 17.48 0.03
CA GLY A 197 -5.49 18.51 -0.60
C GLY A 197 -4.32 17.94 -1.41
N LEU A 198 -4.58 16.86 -2.18
CA LEU A 198 -3.57 16.20 -3.02
C LEU A 198 -2.96 17.17 -4.05
N PRO A 199 -1.70 16.95 -4.49
CA PRO A 199 -1.04 17.80 -5.48
C PRO A 199 -1.58 17.61 -6.91
N PHE A 200 -2.59 16.77 -7.09
CA PHE A 200 -3.31 16.54 -8.33
C PHE A 200 -4.81 16.41 -8.01
N ASP A 201 -5.64 16.48 -9.04
CA ASP A 201 -7.09 16.30 -8.90
C ASP A 201 -7.46 14.81 -9.05
N PRO A 202 -7.69 14.06 -7.95
CA PRO A 202 -7.98 12.63 -8.03
C PRO A 202 -9.33 12.36 -8.69
N GLU A 203 -10.34 13.21 -8.45
CA GLU A 203 -11.69 13.06 -8.96
C GLU A 203 -11.69 13.10 -10.49
N THR A 204 -11.09 14.15 -11.07
CA THR A 204 -10.99 14.27 -12.53
C THR A 204 -10.23 13.10 -13.16
N ARG A 205 -9.13 12.65 -12.53
CA ARG A 205 -8.30 11.55 -13.07
C ARG A 205 -9.00 10.19 -13.00
N ILE A 206 -9.64 9.88 -11.88
CA ILE A 206 -10.42 8.65 -11.70
C ILE A 206 -11.58 8.59 -12.69
N LEU A 207 -12.34 9.69 -12.82
CA LEU A 207 -13.47 9.75 -13.75
C LEU A 207 -13.02 9.60 -15.21
N ALA A 208 -11.86 10.14 -15.59
CA ALA A 208 -11.32 9.95 -16.93
C ALA A 208 -11.05 8.47 -17.25
N VAL A 209 -10.56 7.68 -16.28
CA VAL A 209 -10.38 6.22 -16.44
C VAL A 209 -11.74 5.52 -16.56
N ILE A 210 -12.70 5.87 -15.71
CA ILE A 210 -14.05 5.26 -15.72
C ILE A 210 -14.78 5.53 -17.04
N GLN A 211 -14.65 6.74 -17.57
CA GLN A 211 -15.30 7.18 -18.81
C GLN A 211 -14.59 6.68 -20.08
N ALA A 212 -13.41 6.06 -19.96
CA ALA A 212 -12.68 5.57 -21.11
C ALA A 212 -13.43 4.45 -21.87
N GLU A 213 -13.51 4.63 -23.19
CA GLU A 213 -14.27 3.74 -24.08
C GLU A 213 -13.45 2.57 -24.61
N THR A 214 -12.12 2.66 -24.57
CA THR A 214 -11.22 1.64 -25.12
C THR A 214 -10.17 1.21 -24.09
N VAL A 215 -9.61 0.01 -24.28
CA VAL A 215 -8.56 -0.53 -23.41
C VAL A 215 -7.33 0.37 -23.40
N GLU A 216 -6.97 0.96 -24.54
CA GLU A 216 -5.83 1.87 -24.69
C GLU A 216 -6.05 3.17 -23.91
N LYS A 217 -7.26 3.73 -23.96
CA LYS A 217 -7.62 4.92 -23.15
C LYS A 217 -7.61 4.61 -21.66
N ILE A 218 -8.09 3.42 -21.25
CA ILE A 218 -8.02 2.96 -19.85
C ILE A 218 -6.56 2.85 -19.41
N ARG A 219 -5.70 2.18 -20.20
CA ARG A 219 -4.26 2.06 -19.93
C ARG A 219 -3.62 3.44 -19.75
N ALA A 220 -3.82 4.34 -20.70
CA ALA A 220 -3.23 5.69 -20.66
C ALA A 220 -3.67 6.49 -19.42
N GLY A 221 -4.99 6.55 -19.16
CA GLY A 221 -5.52 7.30 -18.02
C GLY A 221 -5.11 6.68 -16.68
N LEU A 222 -5.12 5.35 -16.58
CA LEU A 222 -4.73 4.65 -15.36
C LEU A 222 -3.22 4.84 -15.11
N THR A 223 -2.38 4.73 -16.13
CA THR A 223 -0.94 4.99 -16.00
C THR A 223 -0.65 6.42 -15.53
N GLU A 224 -1.35 7.43 -16.05
CA GLU A 224 -1.21 8.82 -15.55
C GLU A 224 -1.55 8.91 -14.06
N LEU A 225 -2.66 8.28 -13.63
CA LEU A 225 -3.06 8.24 -12.23
C LEU A 225 -1.99 7.53 -11.36
N PHE A 226 -1.41 6.43 -11.83
CA PHE A 226 -0.30 5.76 -11.14
C PHE A 226 0.92 6.66 -10.99
N VAL A 227 1.36 7.35 -12.04
CA VAL A 227 2.53 8.24 -11.98
C VAL A 227 2.33 9.36 -10.96
N LEU A 228 1.14 9.99 -10.95
CA LEU A 228 0.80 11.05 -10.00
C LEU A 228 0.74 10.53 -8.56
N THR A 229 0.15 9.35 -8.37
CA THR A 229 0.04 8.69 -7.07
C THR A 229 1.40 8.26 -6.54
N ASP A 230 2.27 7.69 -7.40
CA ASP A 230 3.63 7.28 -7.06
C ASP A 230 4.45 8.46 -6.52
N GLY A 231 4.39 9.60 -7.22
CA GLY A 231 5.08 10.81 -6.79
C GLY A 231 4.56 11.37 -5.46
N TYR A 232 3.29 11.13 -5.14
CA TYR A 232 2.68 11.56 -3.87
C TYR A 232 2.98 10.61 -2.70
N LEU A 233 2.93 9.29 -2.93
CA LEU A 233 3.10 8.27 -1.88
C LEU A 233 4.57 8.06 -1.46
N GLN A 234 5.48 8.93 -1.85
CA GLN A 234 6.87 8.86 -1.44
C GLN A 234 6.96 9.00 0.09
N VAL A 235 7.48 7.95 0.74
CA VAL A 235 7.72 7.98 2.19
C VAL A 235 8.80 9.03 2.47
N PRO A 236 8.62 9.92 3.46
CA PRO A 236 9.69 10.82 3.91
C PRO A 236 10.87 10.02 4.49
N LYS A 237 11.76 9.51 3.64
CA LYS A 237 12.95 8.78 4.08
C LYS A 237 14.02 9.78 4.51
N LYS A 238 14.41 9.72 5.77
CA LYS A 238 15.61 10.40 6.25
C LYS A 238 16.83 9.58 5.82
N LYS A 239 17.41 9.90 4.66
CA LYS A 239 18.67 9.30 4.22
C LYS A 239 19.78 9.66 5.22
N GLU A 240 20.64 8.69 5.52
CA GLU A 240 21.87 8.94 6.26
C GLU A 240 22.83 9.78 5.43
N SER A 241 23.62 10.64 6.07
CA SER A 241 24.70 11.33 5.39
C SER A 241 25.75 10.32 4.93
N SER A 242 26.31 10.52 3.74
CA SER A 242 27.45 9.74 3.26
C SER A 242 28.60 9.82 4.27
N SER A 243 29.18 8.68 4.62
CA SER A 243 30.33 8.58 5.51
C SER A 243 31.32 7.53 5.02
N ALA A 244 32.55 7.60 5.53
CA ALA A 244 33.56 6.59 5.25
C ALA A 244 33.09 5.17 5.62
N GLU A 245 32.30 5.03 6.68
CA GLU A 245 31.83 3.72 7.18
C GLU A 245 30.76 3.11 6.28
N ASN A 246 29.74 3.88 5.90
CA ASN A 246 28.61 3.36 5.13
C ASN A 246 28.89 3.19 3.63
N LEU A 247 29.93 3.84 3.09
CA LEU A 247 30.39 3.63 1.71
C LEU A 247 31.51 2.58 1.59
N ARG A 248 32.20 2.22 2.67
CA ARG A 248 33.40 1.38 2.65
C ARG A 248 33.16 0.06 1.90
N GLY A 249 34.03 -0.25 0.94
CA GLY A 249 34.02 -1.51 0.19
C GLY A 249 33.02 -1.58 -0.97
N THR A 250 32.08 -0.63 -1.08
CA THR A 250 31.06 -0.64 -2.15
C THR A 250 31.66 -0.46 -3.54
N TYR A 251 32.67 0.41 -3.71
CA TYR A 251 33.39 0.57 -4.98
C TYR A 251 34.11 -0.72 -5.39
N GLU A 252 34.83 -1.35 -4.44
CA GLU A 252 35.55 -2.60 -4.67
C GLU A 252 34.59 -3.75 -4.99
N GLU A 253 33.42 -3.79 -4.34
CA GLU A 253 32.34 -4.72 -4.65
C GLU A 253 31.82 -4.51 -6.08
N MET A 254 31.55 -3.26 -6.50
CA MET A 254 31.14 -2.95 -7.87
C MET A 254 32.19 -3.40 -8.89
N TYR A 255 33.46 -3.13 -8.60
CA TYR A 255 34.59 -3.53 -9.44
C TYR A 255 34.68 -5.06 -9.55
N SER A 256 34.68 -5.75 -8.41
CA SER A 256 34.78 -7.21 -8.32
C SER A 256 33.61 -7.92 -9.02
N ASN A 257 32.39 -7.45 -8.77
CA ASN A 257 31.19 -8.13 -9.25
C ASN A 257 31.02 -7.99 -10.76
N TRP A 258 31.40 -6.88 -11.39
CA TRP A 258 30.96 -6.60 -12.76
C TRP A 258 32.03 -6.09 -13.73
N LYS A 259 33.16 -5.49 -13.30
CA LYS A 259 34.14 -4.88 -14.23
C LYS A 259 34.62 -5.85 -15.32
N ASN A 260 35.12 -7.02 -14.91
CA ASN A 260 35.65 -8.01 -15.86
C ASN A 260 34.52 -8.76 -16.60
N LYS A 261 33.36 -8.94 -15.95
CA LYS A 261 32.19 -9.60 -16.57
C LYS A 261 31.60 -8.75 -17.70
N MET A 262 31.67 -7.43 -17.60
CA MET A 262 31.28 -6.52 -18.68
C MET A 262 32.17 -6.70 -19.92
N ALA A 263 33.49 -6.73 -19.74
CA ALA A 263 34.43 -6.94 -20.84
C ALA A 263 34.28 -8.34 -21.47
N GLU A 264 34.10 -9.37 -20.65
CA GLU A 264 33.85 -10.74 -21.10
C GLU A 264 32.55 -10.84 -21.92
N ALA A 265 31.46 -10.25 -21.44
CA ALA A 265 30.19 -10.22 -22.14
C ALA A 265 30.32 -9.53 -23.51
N ALA A 266 31.02 -8.40 -23.58
CA ALA A 266 31.29 -7.70 -24.84
C ALA A 266 32.19 -8.52 -25.78
N GLY A 267 33.17 -9.24 -25.25
CA GLY A 267 34.05 -10.13 -26.03
C GLY A 267 33.33 -11.34 -26.64
N ARG A 268 32.26 -11.81 -25.99
CA ARG A 268 31.43 -12.94 -26.44
C ARG A 268 30.17 -12.52 -27.22
N ASP A 269 29.96 -11.22 -27.43
CA ASP A 269 28.72 -10.66 -27.99
C ASP A 269 27.45 -11.12 -27.22
N ASP A 270 27.60 -11.30 -25.90
CA ASP A 270 26.54 -11.79 -25.01
C ASP A 270 25.72 -10.61 -24.46
N VAL A 271 24.69 -10.25 -25.23
CA VAL A 271 23.77 -9.15 -24.90
C VAL A 271 23.08 -9.36 -23.55
N TYR A 272 22.71 -10.60 -23.22
CA TYR A 272 22.03 -10.92 -21.97
C TYR A 272 22.94 -10.66 -20.77
N SER A 273 24.15 -11.22 -20.78
CA SER A 273 25.11 -11.01 -19.70
C SER A 273 25.47 -9.52 -19.57
N SER A 274 25.64 -8.81 -20.69
CA SER A 274 25.91 -7.36 -20.66
C SER A 274 24.77 -6.57 -20.01
N PHE A 275 23.52 -6.90 -20.33
CA PHE A 275 22.34 -6.28 -19.73
C PHE A 275 22.25 -6.58 -18.24
N MET A 276 22.38 -7.86 -17.85
CA MET A 276 22.25 -8.28 -16.45
C MET A 276 23.33 -7.67 -15.56
N ASN A 277 24.57 -7.56 -16.06
CA ASN A 277 25.65 -6.92 -15.31
C ASN A 277 25.39 -5.42 -15.06
N LEU A 278 24.97 -4.67 -16.09
CA LEU A 278 24.61 -3.25 -15.92
C LEU A 278 23.38 -3.07 -15.03
N LEU A 279 22.37 -3.92 -15.17
CA LEU A 279 21.19 -3.90 -14.33
C LEU A 279 21.54 -4.16 -12.85
N SER A 280 22.42 -5.13 -12.58
CA SER A 280 22.89 -5.38 -11.22
C SER A 280 23.64 -4.18 -10.63
N LEU A 281 24.47 -3.49 -11.42
CA LEU A 281 25.11 -2.25 -10.99
C LEU A 281 24.07 -1.15 -10.70
N GLN A 282 23.09 -0.96 -11.60
CA GLN A 282 22.00 0.00 -11.41
C GLN A 282 21.24 -0.25 -10.09
N TYR A 283 20.93 -1.51 -9.79
CA TYR A 283 20.28 -1.87 -8.54
C TYR A 283 21.16 -1.64 -7.31
N MET A 284 22.47 -1.84 -7.42
CA MET A 284 23.37 -1.48 -6.32
C MET A 284 23.35 0.03 -6.05
N PHE A 285 23.35 0.86 -7.10
CA PHE A 285 23.19 2.32 -6.92
C PHE A 285 21.86 2.69 -6.28
N HIS A 286 20.75 2.08 -6.72
CA HIS A 286 19.44 2.32 -6.12
C HIS A 286 19.40 1.92 -4.64
N GLY A 287 19.97 0.76 -4.28
CA GLY A 287 20.03 0.29 -2.89
C GLY A 287 20.87 1.20 -1.99
N ILE A 288 22.00 1.72 -2.49
CA ILE A 288 22.82 2.69 -1.76
C ILE A 288 22.06 4.01 -1.60
N ALA A 289 21.50 4.54 -2.69
CA ALA A 289 20.78 5.81 -2.69
C ALA A 289 19.46 5.76 -1.89
N GLU A 290 18.90 4.58 -1.63
CA GLU A 290 17.72 4.41 -0.78
C GLU A 290 18.01 4.79 0.68
N CYS A 291 19.21 4.46 1.18
CA CYS A 291 19.61 4.65 2.56
C CYS A 291 20.56 5.83 2.77
N ILE A 292 21.41 6.14 1.78
CA ILE A 292 22.52 7.08 1.90
C ILE A 292 22.31 8.24 0.92
N ALA A 293 22.57 9.46 1.38
CA ALA A 293 22.52 10.66 0.57
C ALA A 293 23.75 10.76 -0.36
N VAL A 294 23.69 10.05 -1.48
CA VAL A 294 24.65 10.12 -2.60
C VAL A 294 23.98 10.68 -3.87
N ASP A 295 24.79 11.05 -4.87
CA ASP A 295 24.25 11.46 -6.18
C ASP A 295 23.46 10.30 -6.82
N ASP A 296 22.46 10.62 -7.64
CA ASP A 296 21.72 9.61 -8.40
C ASP A 296 22.54 9.13 -9.63
N PHE A 297 22.45 7.84 -9.92
CA PHE A 297 23.14 7.17 -11.01
C PHE A 297 22.14 6.41 -11.89
N GLU A 298 21.59 7.08 -12.89
CA GLU A 298 20.79 6.43 -13.94
C GLU A 298 21.70 6.09 -15.12
N ILE A 299 21.95 4.79 -15.31
CA ILE A 299 22.89 4.25 -16.31
C ILE A 299 22.21 3.32 -17.32
N MET A 300 21.02 2.79 -16.99
CA MET A 300 20.28 1.87 -17.87
C MET A 300 19.69 2.56 -19.10
N ASP A 301 19.49 3.88 -19.04
CA ASP A 301 19.07 4.71 -20.19
C ASP A 301 20.09 4.69 -21.35
N LYS A 302 21.36 4.39 -21.05
CA LYS A 302 22.48 4.33 -22.00
C LYS A 302 22.77 2.92 -22.52
N PHE A 303 22.02 1.91 -22.10
CA PHE A 303 22.23 0.53 -22.55
C PHE A 303 22.11 0.41 -24.08
N ASN A 304 23.13 -0.17 -24.71
CA ASN A 304 23.17 -0.37 -26.15
C ASN A 304 23.17 -1.86 -26.50
N PRO A 305 22.05 -2.43 -26.99
CA PRO A 305 21.98 -3.85 -27.36
C PRO A 305 22.74 -4.18 -28.65
N LYS A 306 23.17 -3.16 -29.43
CA LYS A 306 23.84 -3.34 -30.72
C LYS A 306 25.36 -3.17 -30.64
N ASN A 307 25.87 -2.62 -29.53
CA ASN A 307 27.30 -2.39 -29.34
C ASN A 307 27.67 -2.54 -27.87
N LEU A 308 28.05 -3.75 -27.47
CA LEU A 308 28.34 -4.07 -26.07
C LEU A 308 29.63 -3.43 -25.56
N ARG A 309 30.54 -2.97 -26.44
CA ARG A 309 31.71 -2.20 -26.01
C ARG A 309 31.30 -0.86 -25.40
N VAL A 310 30.26 -0.21 -25.94
CA VAL A 310 29.68 1.01 -25.35
C VAL A 310 29.16 0.73 -23.95
N ASN A 311 28.63 -0.47 -23.67
CA ASN A 311 28.16 -0.82 -22.34
C ASN A 311 29.32 -0.95 -21.33
N VAL A 312 30.49 -1.42 -21.77
CA VAL A 312 31.72 -1.41 -20.95
C VAL A 312 32.11 0.04 -20.62
N ASP A 313 32.05 0.94 -21.61
CA ASP A 313 32.34 2.37 -21.39
C ASP A 313 31.34 3.01 -20.44
N VAL A 314 30.04 2.67 -20.53
CA VAL A 314 29.00 3.13 -19.59
C VAL A 314 29.30 2.66 -18.17
N PHE A 315 29.68 1.39 -18.00
CA PHE A 315 30.09 0.84 -16.70
C PHE A 315 31.30 1.61 -16.14
N ASP A 316 32.34 1.80 -16.95
CA ASP A 316 33.57 2.46 -16.52
C ASP A 316 33.33 3.93 -16.16
N GLN A 317 32.49 4.64 -16.91
CA GLN A 317 32.09 6.01 -16.59
C GLN A 317 31.28 6.08 -15.30
N ALA A 318 30.36 5.13 -15.08
CA ALA A 318 29.56 5.09 -13.86
C ALA A 318 30.43 4.84 -12.63
N LEU A 319 31.37 3.89 -12.72
CA LEU A 319 32.29 3.56 -11.64
C LEU A 319 33.23 4.74 -11.33
N ASN A 320 33.77 5.39 -12.36
CA ASN A 320 34.57 6.61 -12.19
C ASN A 320 33.78 7.76 -11.58
N LYS A 321 32.49 7.92 -11.93
CA LYS A 321 31.64 8.92 -11.28
C LYS A 321 31.37 8.55 -9.82
N TYR A 322 31.15 7.27 -9.52
CA TYR A 322 30.92 6.80 -8.15
C TYR A 322 32.16 6.95 -7.25
N LEU A 323 33.37 6.90 -7.83
CA LEU A 323 34.61 7.21 -7.11
C LEU A 323 34.57 8.60 -6.45
N ALA A 324 33.89 9.57 -7.06
CA ALA A 324 33.72 10.89 -6.45
C ALA A 324 32.94 10.84 -5.12
N GLU A 325 32.05 9.87 -4.91
CA GLU A 325 31.36 9.68 -3.62
C GLU A 325 32.33 9.19 -2.52
N TYR A 326 33.28 8.33 -2.88
CA TYR A 326 34.37 7.91 -2.00
C TYR A 326 35.24 9.11 -1.59
N GLU A 327 35.64 9.91 -2.58
CA GLU A 327 36.49 11.09 -2.36
C GLU A 327 35.80 12.14 -1.47
N LYS A 328 34.47 12.37 -1.66
CA LYS A 328 33.66 13.28 -0.82
C LYS A 328 33.74 12.95 0.67
N VAL A 329 33.88 11.67 1.02
CA VAL A 329 33.96 11.19 2.42
C VAL A 329 35.37 10.85 2.88
N GLY A 330 36.38 11.17 2.07
CA GLY A 330 37.79 11.03 2.41
C GLY A 330 38.33 9.59 2.39
N ILE A 331 37.69 8.69 1.63
CA ILE A 331 38.21 7.33 1.41
C ILE A 331 38.65 7.14 -0.04
N CYS A 332 39.60 6.23 -0.24
CA CYS A 332 40.03 5.79 -1.57
C CYS A 332 39.84 4.27 -1.69
N PRO A 333 39.63 3.75 -2.90
CA PRO A 333 39.61 2.31 -3.13
C PRO A 333 40.95 1.70 -2.73
N LYS A 334 40.90 0.52 -2.13
CA LYS A 334 42.12 -0.23 -1.80
C LYS A 334 42.75 -0.80 -3.06
N HIS A 335 44.00 -0.43 -3.31
CA HIS A 335 44.82 -1.00 -4.37
C HIS A 335 46.05 -1.67 -3.79
N PHE A 336 46.36 -2.85 -4.29
CA PHE A 336 47.57 -3.60 -4.00
C PHE A 336 48.19 -4.00 -5.35
N GLU A 337 49.50 -3.88 -5.48
CA GLU A 337 50.24 -4.27 -6.68
C GLU A 337 50.18 -5.78 -6.91
N ASN A 338 50.14 -6.56 -5.83
CA ASN A 338 50.13 -8.03 -5.87
C ASN A 338 49.60 -8.66 -4.58
N MET A 339 49.47 -9.99 -4.59
CA MET A 339 48.96 -10.76 -3.44
C MET A 339 49.87 -10.73 -2.21
N THR A 340 51.17 -10.49 -2.38
CA THR A 340 52.11 -10.38 -1.25
C THR A 340 51.84 -9.10 -0.47
N GLU A 341 51.72 -7.96 -1.16
CA GLU A 341 51.39 -6.68 -0.53
C GLU A 341 50.03 -6.73 0.19
N PHE A 342 49.01 -7.32 -0.46
CA PHE A 342 47.72 -7.55 0.18
C PHE A 342 47.84 -8.40 1.46
N ALA A 343 48.58 -9.51 1.40
CA ALA A 343 48.74 -10.40 2.55
C ALA A 343 49.49 -9.71 3.71
N GLU A 344 50.47 -8.85 3.40
CA GLU A 344 51.15 -8.03 4.40
C GLU A 344 50.18 -7.05 5.07
N ASP A 345 49.38 -6.30 4.29
CA ASP A 345 48.40 -5.37 4.83
C ASP A 345 47.32 -6.06 5.67
N TYR A 346 46.76 -7.17 5.16
CA TYR A 346 45.67 -7.90 5.80
C TYR A 346 46.08 -8.49 7.16
N ASN A 347 47.34 -8.87 7.33
CA ASN A 347 47.85 -9.46 8.56
C ASN A 347 48.49 -8.43 9.53
N LYS A 348 48.43 -7.12 9.25
CA LYS A 348 49.05 -6.08 10.10
C LYS A 348 48.56 -6.06 11.55
N GLU A 349 47.36 -6.56 11.84
CA GLU A 349 46.81 -6.62 13.20
C GLU A 349 47.11 -7.95 13.94
N ILE A 350 47.77 -8.91 13.26
CA ILE A 350 48.16 -10.22 13.83
C ILE A 350 49.64 -10.20 14.29
N LEU A 351 50.39 -9.16 13.92
CA LEU A 351 51.78 -8.90 14.32
C LEU A 351 51.84 -7.74 15.32
#